data_AF-A0A1H7P0F3-F1
#
_entry.id   AF-A0A1H7P0F3-F1
#
_cell.length_a   1.000
_cell.length_b   1.000
_cell.length_c   1.000
_cell.angle_alpha   90.00
_cell.angle_beta   90.00
_cell.angle_gamma   90.00
#
_symmetry.space_group_name_H-M   'P 1'
#
loop_
_entity.id
_entity.type
_entity.pdbx_description
1 polymer ?
#
loop_
_entity_poly.entity_id
_entity_poly.type
_entity_poly.pdbx_seq_one_letter_code
_entity_poly.pdbx_strand_id
1 'polypeptide(L)'
;MKIIKNELYTDVSNIDKLSELICADMGEPCLLIVHDNGSMQAGDEAKVGSIFSDLPYITAFASDEPYTDIAKFFDIVIPAEKADEYAENLFKDKTEFQIREITSCFVTARNGSTDDILNAESRAFYRLIAHIGRG
;
A
#
# COMPACT_ATOMS: atom_id res chain seq x y z
N MET A 1 -18.05 -6.56 3.43
CA MET A 1 -17.02 -5.51 3.26
C MET A 1 -17.30 -4.30 4.15
N LYS A 2 -16.30 -3.86 4.91
CA LYS A 2 -16.29 -2.61 5.67
C LYS A 2 -15.09 -1.78 5.20
N ILE A 3 -15.32 -0.52 4.84
CA ILE A 3 -14.28 0.42 4.38
C ILE A 3 -14.27 1.61 5.33
N ILE A 4 -13.11 1.94 5.89
CA ILE A 4 -12.88 3.12 6.72
C ILE A 4 -11.85 3.98 5.99
N LYS A 5 -12.22 5.22 5.66
CA LYS A 5 -11.34 6.18 4.99
C LYS A 5 -10.81 7.18 6.02
N ASN A 6 -9.49 7.29 6.12
CA ASN A 6 -8.80 8.32 6.88
C ASN A 6 -8.09 9.28 5.91
N GLU A 7 -7.44 10.32 6.44
CA GLU A 7 -6.72 11.30 5.61
C GLU A 7 -5.55 10.68 4.85
N LEU A 8 -4.85 9.70 5.45
CA LEU A 8 -3.62 9.12 4.89
C LEU A 8 -3.80 7.68 4.39
N TYR A 9 -4.77 6.95 4.92
CA TYR A 9 -4.94 5.53 4.61
C TYR A 9 -6.41 5.15 4.53
N THR A 10 -6.68 4.04 3.85
CA THR A 10 -7.99 3.41 3.81
C THR A 10 -7.86 1.98 4.32
N ASP A 11 -8.69 1.64 5.31
CA ASP A 11 -8.79 0.30 5.87
C ASP A 11 -9.97 -0.45 5.30
N VAL A 12 -9.72 -1.69 4.90
CA VAL A 12 -10.73 -2.60 4.39
C VAL A 12 -10.71 -3.88 5.22
N SER A 13 -11.90 -4.29 5.67
CA SER A 13 -12.10 -5.52 6.44
C SER A 13 -13.37 -6.24 6.00
N ASN A 14 -13.53 -7.49 6.45
CA ASN A 14 -14.70 -8.33 6.17
C ASN A 14 -14.95 -8.51 4.66
N ILE A 15 -13.91 -8.85 3.90
CA ILE A 15 -14.02 -9.26 2.48
C ILE A 15 -13.63 -10.72 2.36
N ASP A 16 -14.36 -11.47 1.55
CA ASP A 16 -14.04 -12.88 1.29
C ASP A 16 -13.16 -13.01 0.05
N LYS A 17 -13.27 -12.05 -0.88
CA LYS A 17 -12.49 -12.02 -2.13
C LYS A 17 -11.85 -10.67 -2.39
N LEU A 18 -10.55 -10.65 -2.73
CA LEU A 18 -9.87 -9.43 -3.19
C LEU A 18 -10.54 -8.80 -4.41
N SER A 19 -11.14 -9.61 -5.29
CA SER A 19 -11.89 -9.11 -6.45
C SER A 19 -13.08 -8.20 -6.07
N GLU A 20 -13.56 -8.21 -4.82
CA GLU A 20 -14.58 -7.27 -4.34
C GLU A 20 -14.08 -5.82 -4.33
N LEU A 21 -12.76 -5.63 -4.25
CA LEU A 21 -12.13 -4.30 -4.18
C LEU A 21 -12.06 -3.60 -5.54
N ILE A 22 -12.21 -4.34 -6.64
CA ILE A 22 -12.08 -3.85 -8.01
C ILE A 22 -13.06 -2.70 -8.31
N CYS A 23 -14.27 -2.78 -7.77
CA CYS A 23 -15.32 -1.79 -8.00
C CYS A 23 -15.60 -0.93 -6.76
N ALA A 24 -14.82 -1.11 -5.70
CA ALA A 24 -15.06 -0.42 -4.44
C ALA A 24 -14.37 0.95 -4.44
N ASP A 25 -15.08 1.96 -3.94
CA ASP A 25 -14.53 3.31 -3.83
C ASP A 25 -13.57 3.38 -2.64
N MET A 26 -12.27 3.30 -2.94
CA MET A 26 -11.18 3.42 -1.97
C MET A 26 -10.79 4.88 -1.69
N GLY A 27 -11.30 5.85 -2.43
CA GLY A 27 -10.76 7.22 -2.42
C GLY A 27 -9.34 7.29 -2.98
N GLU A 28 -8.56 8.25 -2.49
CA GLU A 28 -7.16 8.48 -2.90
C GLU A 28 -6.21 8.39 -1.68
N PRO A 29 -6.13 7.23 -1.00
CA PRO A 29 -5.27 7.08 0.16
C PRO A 29 -3.79 7.09 -0.24
N CYS A 30 -2.87 7.31 0.70
CA CYS A 30 -1.45 7.03 0.50
C CYS A 30 -1.12 5.55 0.76
N LEU A 31 -1.93 4.88 1.58
CA LEU A 31 -1.84 3.47 1.96
C LEU A 31 -3.23 2.81 1.98
N LEU A 32 -3.39 1.69 1.29
CA LEU A 32 -4.53 0.80 1.41
C LEU A 32 -4.15 -0.39 2.31
N ILE A 33 -4.90 -0.61 3.38
CA ILE A 33 -4.72 -1.74 4.28
C ILE A 33 -5.90 -2.68 4.11
N VAL A 34 -5.62 -3.95 3.81
CA VAL A 34 -6.62 -5.00 3.71
C VAL A 34 -6.39 -6.01 4.82
N HIS A 35 -7.37 -6.13 5.73
CA HIS A 35 -7.35 -7.07 6.84
C HIS A 35 -7.78 -8.45 6.38
N ASP A 36 -6.98 -9.44 6.74
CA ASP A 36 -7.35 -10.83 6.54
C ASP A 36 -8.60 -11.18 7.35
N ASN A 37 -9.43 -12.04 6.77
CA ASN A 37 -10.58 -12.64 7.44
C ASN A 37 -10.33 -14.11 7.80
N GLY A 38 -9.10 -14.62 7.59
CA GLY A 38 -8.66 -15.99 7.86
C GLY A 38 -9.07 -17.01 6.78
N SER A 39 -9.73 -16.57 5.71
CA SER A 39 -10.17 -17.45 4.61
C SER A 39 -10.22 -16.73 3.26
N MET A 40 -9.51 -15.61 3.14
CA MET A 40 -9.59 -14.73 2.00
C MET A 40 -9.08 -15.41 0.74
N GLN A 41 -9.78 -15.18 -0.38
CA GLN A 41 -9.40 -15.67 -1.69
C GLN A 41 -9.12 -14.50 -2.64
N ALA A 42 -8.32 -14.73 -3.69
CA ALA A 42 -8.12 -13.69 -4.70
C ALA A 42 -9.41 -13.46 -5.51
N GLY A 43 -10.12 -14.54 -5.87
CA GLY A 43 -11.22 -14.50 -6.82
C GLY A 43 -10.69 -14.56 -8.25
N ASP A 44 -10.88 -13.49 -9.03
CA ASP A 44 -10.32 -13.36 -10.38
C ASP A 44 -8.86 -12.87 -10.32
N GLU A 45 -7.91 -13.80 -10.16
CA GLU A 45 -6.49 -13.49 -9.96
C GLU A 45 -5.89 -12.60 -11.05
N ALA A 46 -6.28 -12.81 -12.32
CA ALA A 46 -5.76 -12.03 -13.43
C ALA A 46 -6.18 -10.56 -13.33
N LYS A 47 -7.45 -10.30 -12.98
CA LYS A 47 -7.95 -8.94 -12.78
C LYS A 47 -7.40 -8.30 -11.52
N VAL A 48 -7.34 -9.06 -10.42
CA VAL A 48 -6.75 -8.56 -9.16
C VAL A 48 -5.30 -8.16 -9.38
N GLY A 49 -4.50 -9.02 -10.02
CA GLY A 49 -3.11 -8.74 -10.34
C GLY A 49 -2.95 -7.47 -11.19
N SER A 50 -3.73 -7.34 -12.27
CA SER A 50 -3.68 -6.16 -13.14
C SER A 50 -4.11 -4.87 -12.45
N ILE A 51 -5.04 -4.92 -11.49
CA ILE A 51 -5.52 -3.72 -10.81
C ILE A 51 -4.54 -3.32 -9.72
N PHE A 52 -4.09 -4.27 -8.90
CA PHE A 52 -3.17 -4.01 -7.79
C PHE A 52 -1.80 -3.54 -8.28
N SER A 53 -1.34 -4.00 -9.45
CA SER A 53 -0.11 -3.49 -10.08
C SER A 53 -0.18 -2.01 -10.40
N ASP A 54 -1.37 -1.47 -10.67
CA ASP A 54 -1.58 -0.13 -11.21
C ASP A 54 -2.06 0.89 -10.16
N LEU A 55 -2.27 0.47 -8.91
CA LEU A 55 -2.76 1.36 -7.85
C LEU A 55 -1.75 2.49 -7.55
N PRO A 56 -2.17 3.76 -7.43
CA PRO A 56 -1.25 4.89 -7.23
C PRO A 56 -0.80 5.08 -5.77
N TYR A 57 -1.04 4.09 -4.89
CA TYR A 57 -0.80 4.16 -3.45
C TYR A 57 -0.30 2.83 -2.91
N ILE A 58 0.37 2.84 -1.76
CA ILE A 58 0.96 1.65 -1.13
C ILE A 58 -0.14 0.65 -0.76
N THR A 59 0.11 -0.65 -0.88
CA THR A 59 -0.83 -1.70 -0.45
C THR A 59 -0.22 -2.55 0.67
N ALA A 60 -0.96 -2.76 1.75
CA ALA A 60 -0.58 -3.62 2.85
C ALA A 60 -1.63 -4.71 3.10
N PHE A 61 -1.16 -5.94 3.28
CA PHE A 61 -1.97 -7.05 3.77
C PHE A 61 -1.75 -7.22 5.27
N ALA A 62 -2.80 -6.98 6.06
CA ALA A 62 -2.79 -7.09 7.51
C ALA A 62 -3.25 -8.49 7.92
N SER A 63 -2.30 -9.35 8.29
CA SER A 63 -2.53 -10.76 8.58
C SER A 63 -1.50 -11.33 9.55
N ASP A 64 -1.96 -12.05 10.58
CA ASP A 64 -1.06 -12.74 11.51
C ASP A 64 -0.58 -14.10 10.95
N GLU A 65 -1.36 -14.71 10.04
CA GLU A 65 -1.03 -15.95 9.34
C GLU A 65 -1.16 -15.79 7.81
N PRO A 66 -0.29 -14.99 7.16
CA PRO A 66 -0.48 -14.59 5.78
C PRO A 66 -0.36 -15.75 4.79
N TYR A 67 -1.41 -15.96 3.99
CA TYR A 67 -1.37 -16.86 2.85
C TYR A 67 -0.51 -16.28 1.73
N THR A 68 0.46 -17.05 1.22
CA THR A 68 1.37 -16.63 0.14
C THR A 68 0.64 -16.20 -1.12
N ASP A 69 -0.49 -16.86 -1.43
CA ASP A 69 -1.27 -16.61 -2.63
C ASP A 69 -2.01 -15.26 -2.59
N ILE A 70 -2.26 -14.72 -1.40
CA ILE A 70 -2.88 -13.42 -1.19
C ILE A 70 -1.80 -12.35 -1.02
N ALA A 71 -0.79 -12.63 -0.18
CA ALA A 71 0.30 -11.71 0.12
C ALA A 71 1.03 -11.21 -1.15
N LYS A 72 1.13 -12.04 -2.20
CA LYS A 72 1.80 -11.69 -3.47
C LYS A 72 1.21 -10.48 -4.20
N PHE A 73 -0.02 -10.07 -3.89
CA PHE A 73 -0.68 -8.92 -4.52
C PHE A 73 -0.37 -7.59 -3.82
N PHE A 74 0.26 -7.62 -2.65
CA PHE A 74 0.48 -6.45 -1.81
C PHE A 74 1.97 -6.07 -1.78
N ASP A 75 2.26 -4.78 -1.57
CA ASP A 75 3.64 -4.32 -1.40
C ASP A 75 4.26 -4.80 -0.10
N ILE A 76 3.44 -4.85 0.96
CA ILE A 76 3.88 -5.13 2.32
C ILE A 76 2.90 -6.09 2.99
N VAL A 77 3.41 -6.96 3.84
CA VAL A 77 2.62 -7.76 4.78
C VAL A 77 2.93 -7.28 6.19
N ILE A 78 1.90 -7.01 6.97
CA ILE A 78 2.01 -6.50 8.34
C ILE A 78 1.17 -7.36 9.30
N PRO A 79 1.54 -7.49 10.59
CA PRO A 79 0.69 -8.14 11.58
C PRO A 79 -0.66 -7.45 11.70
N ALA A 80 -1.75 -8.20 11.78
CA ALA A 80 -3.10 -7.65 11.80
C ALA A 80 -3.33 -6.79 13.05
N GLU A 81 -2.81 -7.25 14.20
CA GLU A 81 -2.90 -6.53 15.47
C GLU A 81 -2.16 -5.17 15.48
N LYS A 82 -1.25 -4.93 14.52
CA LYS A 82 -0.42 -3.72 14.44
C LYS A 82 -0.73 -2.84 13.23
N ALA A 83 -1.80 -3.12 12.50
CA ALA A 83 -2.11 -2.41 11.26
C ALA A 83 -2.24 -0.89 11.46
N ASP A 84 -3.01 -0.48 12.47
CA ASP A 84 -3.22 0.93 12.81
C ASP A 84 -1.91 1.61 13.24
N GLU A 85 -1.16 0.96 14.14
CA GLU A 85 0.14 1.46 14.61
C GLU A 85 1.14 1.60 13.46
N TYR A 86 1.13 0.66 12.51
CA TYR A 86 2.00 0.69 11.34
C TYR A 86 1.67 1.89 10.45
N ALA A 87 0.39 2.11 10.15
CA ALA A 87 -0.07 3.23 9.32
C ALA A 87 0.32 4.58 9.95
N GLU A 88 0.08 4.71 11.26
CA GLU A 88 0.46 5.90 12.02
C GLU A 88 1.97 6.11 11.97
N ASN A 89 2.77 5.11 12.31
CA ASN A 89 4.23 5.24 12.35
C ASN A 89 4.86 5.48 10.98
N LEU A 90 4.31 4.88 9.92
CA LEU A 90 4.80 5.06 8.55
C LEU A 90 4.74 6.54 8.14
N PHE A 91 3.66 7.23 8.50
CA PHE A 91 3.44 8.62 8.10
C PHE A 91 3.63 9.65 9.21
N LYS A 92 3.93 9.21 10.44
CA LYS A 92 4.19 10.08 11.59
C LYS A 92 5.29 11.10 11.27
N ASP A 93 5.00 12.35 11.63
CA ASP A 93 5.87 13.51 11.48
C ASP A 93 6.33 13.80 10.03
N LYS A 94 5.61 13.25 9.03
CA LYS A 94 5.92 13.45 7.62
C LYS A 94 4.99 14.48 6.98
N THR A 95 5.58 15.33 6.15
CA THR A 95 4.81 16.23 5.28
C THR A 95 4.21 15.45 4.12
N GLU A 96 3.13 15.98 3.52
CA GLU A 96 2.50 15.41 2.32
C GLU A 96 3.53 15.14 1.21
N PHE A 97 4.50 16.05 1.04
CA PHE A 97 5.60 15.87 0.10
C PHE A 97 6.44 14.62 0.41
N GLN A 98 6.84 14.43 1.67
CA GLN A 98 7.64 13.28 2.08
C GLN A 98 6.87 11.97 1.90
N ILE A 99 5.58 11.97 2.22
CA ILE A 99 4.68 10.82 2.02
C ILE A 99 4.60 10.47 0.53
N ARG A 100 4.41 11.46 -0.35
CA ARG A 100 4.34 11.23 -1.80
C ARG A 100 5.64 10.65 -2.37
N GLU A 101 6.79 11.12 -1.93
CA GLU A 101 8.08 10.57 -2.39
C GLU A 101 8.23 9.10 -1.95
N ILE A 102 7.82 8.75 -0.71
CA ILE A 102 7.80 7.35 -0.23
C ILE A 102 6.86 6.49 -1.09
N THR A 103 5.61 6.93 -1.27
CA THR A 103 4.61 6.21 -2.07
C THR A 103 5.10 5.97 -3.50
N SER A 104 5.77 6.96 -4.11
CA SER A 104 6.29 6.83 -5.47
C SER A 104 7.33 5.71 -5.63
N CYS A 105 8.15 5.47 -4.59
CA CYS A 105 9.12 4.38 -4.61
C CYS A 105 8.43 3.01 -4.61
N PHE A 106 7.40 2.82 -3.78
CA PHE A 106 6.62 1.58 -3.76
C PHE A 106 5.91 1.32 -5.09
N VAL A 107 5.22 2.32 -5.62
CA VAL A 107 4.54 2.20 -6.91
C VAL A 107 5.51 1.86 -8.04
N THR A 108 6.70 2.47 -8.05
CA THR A 108 7.76 2.14 -9.03
C THR A 108 8.25 0.70 -8.85
N ALA A 109 8.40 0.24 -7.61
CA ALA A 109 8.93 -1.08 -7.30
C ALA A 109 8.03 -2.25 -7.74
N ARG A 110 6.73 -2.02 -7.95
CA ARG A 110 5.80 -3.07 -8.41
C ARG A 110 6.12 -3.62 -9.79
N ASN A 111 6.43 -2.72 -10.72
CA ASN A 111 6.54 -3.04 -12.15
C ASN A 111 7.86 -2.58 -12.77
N GLY A 112 8.67 -1.82 -12.03
CA GLY A 112 9.95 -1.29 -12.49
C GLY A 112 11.05 -2.33 -12.50
N SER A 113 12.03 -2.13 -13.38
CA SER A 113 13.29 -2.86 -13.31
C SER A 113 14.09 -2.45 -12.06
N THR A 114 15.12 -3.21 -11.69
CA THR A 114 16.04 -2.82 -10.62
C THR A 114 16.63 -1.42 -10.83
N ASP A 115 16.95 -1.07 -12.08
CA ASP A 115 17.47 0.25 -12.42
C ASP A 115 16.43 1.35 -12.22
N ASP A 116 15.16 1.10 -12.58
CA ASP A 116 14.06 2.05 -12.34
C ASP A 116 13.85 2.31 -10.85
N ILE A 117 13.93 1.25 -10.04
CA ILE A 117 13.78 1.31 -8.58
C ILE A 117 14.90 2.13 -7.97
N LEU A 118 16.16 1.82 -8.30
CA LEU A 118 17.32 2.54 -7.77
C LEU A 118 17.32 4.02 -8.18
N ASN A 119 16.89 4.30 -9.42
CA ASN A 119 16.74 5.67 -9.90
C ASN A 119 15.63 6.43 -9.17
N ALA A 120 14.47 5.79 -8.94
CA ALA A 120 13.37 6.39 -8.21
C ALA A 120 13.77 6.69 -6.75
N GLU A 121 14.36 5.71 -6.07
CA GLU A 121 14.86 5.85 -4.70
C GLU A 121 15.89 6.97 -4.59
N SER A 122 16.89 7.00 -5.48
CA SER A 122 17.93 8.03 -5.50
C SER A 122 17.33 9.42 -5.71
N ARG A 123 16.39 9.57 -6.65
CA ARG A 123 15.71 10.85 -6.92
C ARG A 123 14.88 11.31 -5.73
N ALA A 124 14.12 10.41 -5.11
CA ALA A 124 13.34 10.68 -3.91
C ALA A 124 14.26 11.15 -2.78
N PHE A 125 15.37 10.44 -2.54
CA PHE A 125 16.37 10.80 -1.53
C PHE A 125 16.91 12.22 -1.73
N TYR A 126 17.40 12.56 -2.92
CA TYR A 126 17.92 13.91 -3.19
C TYR A 126 16.88 15.01 -3.01
N ARG A 127 15.64 14.73 -3.39
CA ARG A 127 14.51 15.65 -3.22
C ARG A 127 14.16 15.89 -1.75
N LEU A 128 14.18 14.83 -0.95
CA LEU A 128 13.97 14.91 0.51
C LEU A 128 15.07 15.75 1.17
N ILE A 129 16.34 15.52 0.83
CA ILE A 129 17.46 16.32 1.35
C ILE A 129 17.33 17.80 0.96
N ALA A 130 17.00 18.08 -0.30
CA ALA A 130 16.82 19.46 -0.77
C ALA A 130 15.66 20.18 -0.07
N HIS A 131 14.63 19.42 0.36
CA HIS A 131 13.52 19.96 1.14
C HIS A 131 13.94 20.31 2.57
N ILE A 132 14.74 19.45 3.23
CA ILE A 132 15.28 19.70 4.58
C ILE A 132 16.20 20.92 4.59
N GLY A 133 17.05 21.09 3.57
CA GLY A 133 17.98 22.22 3.46
C GLY A 133 17.33 23.58 3.17
N ARG A 134 16.00 23.64 3.04
CA ARG A 134 15.22 24.87 2.77
C ARG A 134 14.21 25.21 3.88
N GLY A 135 14.19 24.42 4.96
CA GLY A 135 13.40 24.67 6.16
C GLY A 135 14.10 25.56 7.18
#